data_AF-A0A1D2AD51-F1
#
_entry.id   AF-A0A1D2AD51-F1
#
_cell.length_a   1.000
_cell.length_b   1.000
_cell.length_c   1.000
_cell.angle_alpha   90.00
_cell.angle_beta   90.00
_cell.angle_gamma   90.00
#
_symmetry.space_group_name_H-M   'P 1'
#
loop_
_entity.id
_entity.type
_entity.pdbx_description
1 polymer ?
#
loop_
_entity_poly.entity_id
_entity_poly.type
_entity_poly.pdbx_seq_one_letter_code
_entity_poly.pdbx_strand_id
1 'polypeptide(L)'
;MAYKLALEYRIAGLEIDNHATTLPLKRGLSSSAALCVLLARAANRVLDLGLTTRDEMRVAYEGERLTPSRCGRMDQAVALGRAPALMTFDGDAMQVESVALREPLHLVLADLRAGKDTVQILSCLQQAYPVPSTSAHHALVRCLGPLNESLTVSAAASMARGDVAGLGRLMTAAQAEFDTAAGPLCPSQLGEAGSPVLHRVLRLPAIQPHLLGGKGVGSQGDGTAQLLCRDADAQRAVVAVLTQELGLECIAFTVPATAAGEAGEGRRESSHREAGGRRRLASRDPTPKTYPGRPCSAP
;
A
#
# COMPACT_ATOMS: atom_id res chain seq x y z
N MET A 1 -11.08 -12.98 -1.78
CA MET A 1 -10.12 -13.80 -1.00
C MET A 1 -10.57 -15.25 -0.89
N ALA A 2 -11.52 -15.64 -0.03
CA ALA A 2 -11.81 -17.06 0.30
C ALA A 2 -11.97 -18.02 -0.90
N TYR A 3 -12.67 -17.60 -1.97
CA TYR A 3 -12.79 -18.36 -3.22
C TYR A 3 -11.43 -18.75 -3.85
N LYS A 4 -10.42 -17.86 -3.79
CA LYS A 4 -9.08 -18.10 -4.33
C LYS A 4 -8.34 -19.17 -3.54
N LEU A 5 -8.45 -19.15 -2.20
CA LEU A 5 -7.92 -20.23 -1.36
C LEU A 5 -8.61 -21.57 -1.62
N ALA A 6 -9.93 -21.58 -1.84
CA ALA A 6 -10.67 -22.79 -2.17
C ALA A 6 -10.30 -23.40 -3.53
N LEU A 7 -9.77 -22.60 -4.47
CA LEU A 7 -9.26 -23.07 -5.76
C LEU A 7 -7.82 -23.62 -5.66
N GLU A 8 -6.95 -22.96 -4.90
CA GLU A 8 -5.53 -23.32 -4.80
C GLU A 8 -5.25 -24.40 -3.75
N TYR A 9 -6.05 -24.50 -2.68
CA TYR A 9 -5.80 -25.35 -1.52
C TYR A 9 -7.02 -26.21 -1.18
N ARG A 10 -6.79 -27.45 -0.73
CA ARG A 10 -7.84 -28.35 -0.22
C ARG A 10 -8.25 -27.93 1.19
N ILE A 11 -9.17 -26.99 1.27
CA ILE A 11 -9.72 -26.50 2.55
C ILE A 11 -11.04 -27.20 2.88
N ALA A 12 -11.22 -27.62 4.14
CA ALA A 12 -12.47 -28.24 4.60
C ALA A 12 -13.58 -27.19 4.84
N GLY A 13 -13.18 -25.98 5.20
CA GLY A 13 -14.05 -24.85 5.55
C GLY A 13 -13.30 -23.91 6.49
N LEU A 14 -13.72 -22.65 6.55
CA LEU A 14 -13.20 -21.67 7.50
C LEU A 14 -14.25 -20.58 7.74
N GLU A 15 -14.60 -20.37 9.00
CA GLU A 15 -15.44 -19.26 9.46
C GLU A 15 -14.54 -18.21 10.12
N ILE A 16 -14.75 -16.93 9.81
CA ILE A 16 -13.98 -15.82 10.38
C ILE A 16 -14.95 -14.72 10.81
N ASP A 17 -14.99 -14.45 12.11
CA ASP A 17 -15.73 -13.33 12.69
C ASP A 17 -14.80 -12.15 13.01
N ASN A 18 -15.04 -11.01 12.35
CA ASN A 18 -14.37 -9.73 12.61
C ASN A 18 -15.23 -8.88 13.55
N HIS A 19 -15.22 -9.23 14.83
CA HIS A 19 -15.99 -8.58 15.89
C HIS A 19 -15.46 -7.19 16.30
N ALA A 20 -14.25 -6.80 15.90
CA ALA A 20 -13.64 -5.52 16.28
C ALA A 20 -12.68 -4.99 15.20
N THR A 21 -12.90 -3.75 14.73
CA THR A 21 -12.03 -3.07 13.78
C THR A 21 -11.66 -1.69 14.29
N THR A 22 -10.38 -1.49 14.62
CA THR A 22 -9.79 -0.18 14.99
C THR A 22 -9.17 0.54 13.80
N LEU A 23 -9.15 -0.08 12.61
CA LEU A 23 -8.60 0.49 11.40
C LEU A 23 -9.57 1.54 10.80
N PRO A 24 -9.13 2.77 10.49
CA PRO A 24 -9.98 3.78 9.90
C PRO A 24 -10.42 3.38 8.49
N LEU A 25 -11.69 3.03 8.32
CA LEU A 25 -12.26 2.68 7.02
C LEU A 25 -12.40 3.92 6.13
N LYS A 26 -12.16 3.74 4.82
CA LYS A 26 -12.30 4.78 3.77
C LYS A 26 -11.36 5.99 3.87
N ARG A 27 -10.38 6.01 4.77
CA ARG A 27 -9.40 7.11 4.94
C ARG A 27 -8.16 7.04 4.03
N GLY A 28 -8.19 6.24 2.96
CA GLY A 28 -7.03 6.05 2.08
C GLY A 28 -5.87 5.22 2.68
N LEU A 29 -6.10 4.55 3.83
CA LEU A 29 -5.10 3.77 4.58
C LEU A 29 -5.21 2.27 4.31
N SER A 30 -5.32 1.88 3.03
CA SER A 30 -5.25 0.48 2.57
C SER A 30 -6.22 -0.50 3.27
N SER A 31 -7.41 -0.02 3.69
CA SER A 31 -8.27 -0.75 4.64
C SER A 31 -8.83 -2.09 4.12
N SER A 32 -9.12 -2.19 2.82
CA SER A 32 -9.58 -3.44 2.20
C SER A 32 -8.44 -4.45 2.04
N ALA A 33 -7.24 -3.99 1.69
CA ALA A 33 -6.02 -4.79 1.66
C ALA A 33 -5.68 -5.35 3.04
N ALA A 34 -5.79 -4.54 4.10
CA ALA A 34 -5.59 -4.97 5.48
C ALA A 34 -6.55 -6.11 5.87
N LEU A 35 -7.82 -6.02 5.48
CA LEU A 35 -8.79 -7.10 5.68
C LEU A 35 -8.45 -8.34 4.82
N CYS A 36 -8.09 -8.17 3.55
CA CYS A 36 -7.74 -9.29 2.67
C CYS A 36 -6.50 -10.06 3.16
N VAL A 37 -5.48 -9.33 3.63
CA VAL A 37 -4.28 -9.88 4.27
C VAL A 37 -4.63 -10.56 5.61
N LEU A 38 -5.47 -9.95 6.45
CA LEU A 38 -5.92 -10.57 7.70
C LEU A 38 -6.61 -11.91 7.45
N LEU A 39 -7.53 -11.97 6.48
CA LEU A 39 -8.23 -13.20 6.11
C LEU A 39 -7.25 -14.25 5.55
N ALA A 40 -6.32 -13.85 4.67
CA ALA A 40 -5.32 -14.76 4.11
C ALA A 40 -4.39 -15.34 5.19
N ARG A 41 -3.94 -14.50 6.14
CA ARG A 41 -3.10 -14.88 7.29
C ARG A 41 -3.84 -15.75 8.30
N ALA A 42 -5.12 -15.48 8.55
CA ALA A 42 -5.96 -16.32 9.40
C ALA A 42 -6.10 -17.71 8.79
N ALA A 43 -6.40 -17.81 7.49
CA ALA A 43 -6.48 -19.08 6.79
C ALA A 43 -5.14 -19.83 6.73
N ASN A 44 -4.04 -19.12 6.46
CA ASN A 44 -2.69 -19.69 6.48
C ASN A 44 -2.37 -20.39 7.81
N ARG A 45 -2.69 -19.73 8.92
CA ARG A 45 -2.45 -20.23 10.29
C ARG A 45 -3.40 -21.34 10.73
N VAL A 46 -4.69 -21.23 10.42
CA VAL A 46 -5.70 -22.22 10.86
C VAL A 46 -5.63 -23.51 10.04
N LEU A 47 -5.25 -23.42 8.78
CA LEU A 47 -5.23 -24.54 7.83
C LEU A 47 -3.82 -25.06 7.52
N ASP A 48 -2.80 -24.52 8.21
CA ASP A 48 -1.37 -24.85 8.06
C ASP A 48 -0.90 -24.90 6.59
N LEU A 49 -1.20 -23.83 5.84
CA LEU A 49 -0.99 -23.79 4.39
C LEU A 49 0.48 -23.57 3.99
N GLY A 50 1.36 -23.27 4.95
CA GLY A 50 2.79 -23.03 4.72
C GLY A 50 3.10 -21.78 3.87
N LEU A 51 2.20 -20.80 3.81
CA LEU A 51 2.37 -19.60 2.99
C LEU A 51 3.38 -18.64 3.63
N THR A 52 4.27 -18.08 2.81
CA THR A 52 5.12 -16.96 3.21
C THR A 52 4.30 -15.67 3.33
N THR A 53 4.82 -14.64 3.99
CA THR A 53 4.20 -13.30 3.98
C THR A 53 3.98 -12.78 2.55
N ARG A 54 4.87 -13.11 1.60
CA ARG A 54 4.72 -12.75 0.18
C ARG A 54 3.56 -13.48 -0.48
N ASP A 55 3.33 -14.74 -0.12
CA ASP A 55 2.18 -15.52 -0.59
C ASP A 55 0.87 -15.01 0.02
N GLU A 56 0.85 -14.62 1.30
CA GLU A 56 -0.30 -13.95 1.92
C GLU A 56 -0.67 -12.66 1.16
N MET A 57 0.33 -11.82 0.83
CA MET A 57 0.14 -10.61 0.01
C MET A 57 -0.38 -10.93 -1.40
N ARG A 58 0.15 -11.99 -2.04
CA ARG A 58 -0.27 -12.44 -3.37
C ARG A 58 -1.74 -12.89 -3.36
N VAL A 59 -2.10 -13.79 -2.46
CA VAL A 59 -3.47 -14.33 -2.33
C VAL A 59 -4.46 -13.22 -1.94
N ALA A 60 -4.05 -12.27 -1.09
CA ALA A 60 -4.84 -11.08 -0.78
C ALA A 60 -5.09 -10.22 -2.03
N TYR A 61 -4.04 -9.88 -2.79
CA TYR A 61 -4.14 -9.09 -4.03
C TYR A 61 -5.03 -9.76 -5.09
N GLU A 62 -4.73 -11.02 -5.44
CA GLU A 62 -5.49 -11.77 -6.43
C GLU A 62 -6.94 -11.98 -5.97
N GLY A 63 -7.13 -12.20 -4.66
CA GLY A 63 -8.44 -12.33 -4.05
C GLY A 63 -9.25 -11.03 -3.95
N GLU A 64 -8.61 -9.86 -3.99
CA GLU A 64 -9.25 -8.54 -4.02
C GLU A 64 -9.62 -8.14 -5.46
N ARG A 65 -8.77 -8.47 -6.46
CA ARG A 65 -9.05 -8.26 -7.90
C ARG A 65 -10.31 -8.96 -8.42
N LEU A 66 -10.82 -9.96 -7.70
CA LEU A 66 -12.10 -10.62 -7.97
C LEU A 66 -13.32 -9.85 -7.42
N THR A 67 -13.10 -8.70 -6.79
CA THR A 67 -14.13 -7.80 -6.27
C THR A 67 -14.13 -6.47 -7.04
N PRO A 68 -15.15 -5.61 -6.88
CA PRO A 68 -15.12 -4.25 -7.42
C PRO A 68 -14.03 -3.34 -6.80
N SER A 69 -13.40 -3.74 -5.69
CA SER A 69 -12.31 -3.00 -5.07
C SER A 69 -11.06 -3.01 -5.96
N ARG A 70 -10.54 -1.82 -6.27
CA ARG A 70 -9.32 -1.63 -7.08
C ARG A 70 -8.18 -1.03 -6.26
N CYS A 71 -7.93 -1.57 -5.06
CA CYS A 71 -6.74 -1.18 -4.30
C CYS A 71 -5.45 -1.44 -5.09
N GLY A 72 -4.45 -0.61 -4.83
CA GLY A 72 -3.15 -0.73 -5.46
C GLY A 72 -2.46 -2.00 -4.99
N ARG A 73 -1.61 -2.58 -5.84
CA ARG A 73 -0.80 -3.76 -5.47
C ARG A 73 0.09 -3.50 -4.24
N MET A 74 0.52 -2.24 -4.08
CA MET A 74 1.26 -1.74 -2.93
C MET A 74 0.48 -1.80 -1.61
N ASP A 75 -0.87 -1.72 -1.63
CA ASP A 75 -1.69 -1.68 -0.41
C ASP A 75 -1.56 -2.97 0.43
N GLN A 76 -1.23 -4.09 -0.20
CA GLN A 76 -1.04 -5.37 0.48
C GLN A 76 0.25 -5.40 1.34
N ALA A 77 1.13 -4.40 1.22
CA ALA A 77 2.33 -4.24 2.05
C ALA A 77 2.05 -4.14 3.55
N VAL A 78 0.79 -3.87 3.94
CA VAL A 78 0.30 -4.00 5.31
C VAL A 78 0.60 -5.39 5.93
N ALA A 79 0.81 -6.43 5.13
CA ALA A 79 1.26 -7.74 5.58
C ALA A 79 2.65 -7.74 6.24
N LEU A 80 3.52 -6.81 5.86
CA LEU A 80 4.92 -6.69 6.31
C LEU A 80 5.05 -6.16 7.75
N GLY A 81 3.97 -5.66 8.34
CA GLY A 81 3.94 -5.19 9.72
C GLY A 81 4.36 -3.74 9.87
N ARG A 82 5.26 -3.45 10.82
CA ARG A 82 5.52 -2.08 11.30
C ARG A 82 6.82 -1.46 10.75
N ALA A 83 7.64 -2.21 10.02
CA ALA A 83 8.89 -1.71 9.46
C ALA A 83 8.67 -1.01 8.10
N PRO A 84 9.44 0.03 7.75
CA PRO A 84 9.43 0.58 6.40
C PRO A 84 9.95 -0.44 5.40
N ALA A 85 9.36 -0.48 4.21
CA ALA A 85 9.75 -1.38 3.13
C ALA A 85 9.96 -0.62 1.81
N LEU A 86 10.98 -1.02 1.07
CA LEU A 86 11.19 -0.62 -0.32
C LEU A 86 10.50 -1.65 -1.21
N MET A 87 9.67 -1.18 -2.15
CA MET A 87 8.92 -2.04 -3.06
C MET A 87 9.22 -1.67 -4.50
N THR A 88 9.68 -2.64 -5.27
CA THR A 88 10.01 -2.47 -6.70
C THR A 88 9.05 -3.31 -7.52
N PHE A 89 8.38 -2.69 -8.48
CA PHE A 89 7.44 -3.33 -9.40
C PHE A 89 8.02 -3.38 -10.81
N ASP A 90 8.06 -4.57 -11.41
CA ASP A 90 8.50 -4.78 -12.79
C ASP A 90 7.44 -5.64 -13.50
N GLY A 91 6.48 -4.95 -14.14
CA GLY A 91 5.24 -5.56 -14.62
C GLY A 91 4.50 -6.32 -13.51
N ASP A 92 4.30 -7.62 -13.72
CA ASP A 92 3.69 -8.52 -12.73
C ASP A 92 4.67 -9.05 -11.67
N ALA A 93 5.97 -8.72 -11.72
CA ALA A 93 6.90 -8.98 -10.62
C ALA A 93 6.81 -7.90 -9.53
N MET A 94 7.01 -8.30 -8.27
CA MET A 94 7.10 -7.39 -7.12
C MET A 94 8.22 -7.88 -6.21
N GLN A 95 9.20 -7.03 -5.97
CA GLN A 95 10.28 -7.24 -5.01
C GLN A 95 10.02 -6.35 -3.79
N VAL A 96 10.40 -6.84 -2.62
CA VAL A 96 10.18 -6.19 -1.33
C VAL A 96 11.44 -6.36 -0.50
N GLU A 97 11.99 -5.26 -0.01
CA GLU A 97 13.17 -5.22 0.85
C GLU A 97 12.86 -4.42 2.11
N SER A 98 13.27 -4.92 3.28
CA SER A 98 13.13 -4.18 4.54
C SER A 98 14.13 -3.03 4.58
N VAL A 99 13.67 -1.83 4.92
CA VAL A 99 14.53 -0.65 5.05
C VAL A 99 14.94 -0.50 6.51
N ALA A 100 16.25 -0.55 6.77
CA ALA A 100 16.79 -0.26 8.09
C ALA A 100 16.45 1.18 8.49
N LEU A 101 15.94 1.36 9.71
CA LEU A 101 15.52 2.66 10.24
C LEU A 101 16.28 2.91 11.54
N ARG A 102 17.24 3.83 11.53
CA ARG A 102 18.09 4.08 12.72
C ARG A 102 17.42 4.93 13.80
N GLU A 103 16.53 5.82 13.40
CA GLU A 103 15.86 6.79 14.28
C GLU A 103 14.34 6.67 14.11
N PRO A 104 13.53 6.86 15.16
CA PRO A 104 12.09 6.75 15.07
C PRO A 104 11.49 7.82 14.14
N LEU A 105 10.41 7.47 13.43
CA LEU A 105 9.65 8.41 12.60
C LEU A 105 8.34 8.79 13.30
N HIS A 106 8.23 10.05 13.72
CA HIS A 106 7.01 10.60 14.32
C HIS A 106 6.10 11.15 13.22
N LEU A 107 5.07 10.39 12.83
CA LEU A 107 4.21 10.68 11.69
C LEU A 107 2.80 11.11 12.12
N VAL A 108 2.23 12.09 11.44
CA VAL A 108 0.79 12.43 11.53
C VAL A 108 0.16 12.19 10.16
N LEU A 109 -0.91 11.41 10.13
CA LEU A 109 -1.83 11.34 9.00
C LEU A 109 -3.03 12.22 9.31
N ALA A 110 -3.25 13.26 8.50
CA ALA A 110 -4.40 14.14 8.62
C ALA A 110 -5.38 13.84 7.47
N ASP A 111 -6.59 13.40 7.80
CA ASP A 111 -7.70 13.41 6.85
C ASP A 111 -8.12 14.87 6.63
N LEU A 112 -8.04 15.32 5.38
CA LEU A 112 -8.32 16.68 4.97
C LEU A 112 -9.83 16.96 4.92
N ARG A 113 -10.68 15.93 5.00
CA ARG A 113 -12.15 15.99 5.01
C ARG A 113 -12.76 16.79 3.86
N ALA A 114 -12.05 16.86 2.74
CA ALA A 114 -12.36 17.66 1.57
C ALA A 114 -12.72 16.77 0.36
N GLY A 115 -13.16 17.41 -0.73
CA GLY A 115 -13.65 16.70 -1.91
C GLY A 115 -12.52 16.07 -2.71
N LYS A 116 -12.57 14.75 -2.91
CA LYS A 116 -11.62 14.03 -3.77
C LYS A 116 -12.30 12.91 -4.57
N ASP A 117 -12.26 13.03 -5.89
CA ASP A 117 -12.58 11.98 -6.86
C ASP A 117 -11.29 11.26 -7.31
N THR A 118 -11.07 10.08 -6.74
CA THR A 118 -9.92 9.23 -7.09
C THR A 118 -10.05 8.61 -8.48
N VAL A 119 -11.28 8.40 -8.99
CA VAL A 119 -11.51 7.86 -10.33
C VAL A 119 -11.14 8.89 -11.39
N GLN A 120 -11.54 10.16 -11.19
CA GLN A 120 -11.15 11.26 -12.05
C GLN A 120 -9.62 11.47 -12.06
N ILE A 121 -8.99 11.52 -10.88
CA ILE A 121 -7.52 11.66 -10.76
C ILE A 121 -6.82 10.57 -11.58
N LEU A 122 -7.15 9.29 -11.34
CA LEU A 122 -6.52 8.19 -12.05
C LEU A 122 -6.81 8.24 -13.56
N SER A 123 -8.04 8.58 -13.96
CA SER A 123 -8.41 8.73 -15.37
C SER A 123 -7.59 9.81 -16.08
N CYS A 124 -7.34 10.94 -15.44
CA CYS A 124 -6.49 12.02 -15.97
C CYS A 124 -5.02 11.59 -16.07
N LEU A 125 -4.44 11.04 -15.00
CA LEU A 125 -3.02 10.65 -14.98
C LEU A 125 -2.71 9.49 -15.95
N GLN A 126 -3.68 8.57 -16.16
CA GLN A 126 -3.50 7.44 -17.06
C GLN A 126 -3.37 7.85 -18.54
N GLN A 127 -3.81 9.05 -18.94
CA GLN A 127 -3.70 9.57 -20.31
C GLN A 127 -2.25 9.81 -20.77
N ALA A 128 -1.30 9.87 -19.83
CA ALA A 128 0.13 9.95 -20.14
C ALA A 128 0.76 8.60 -20.55
N TYR A 129 0.00 7.50 -20.47
CA TYR A 129 0.46 6.13 -20.65
C TYR A 129 -0.33 5.39 -21.75
N PRO A 130 0.25 4.35 -22.39
CA PRO A 130 1.60 3.82 -22.17
C PRO A 130 2.70 4.67 -22.82
N VAL A 131 2.37 5.55 -23.76
CA VAL A 131 3.32 6.42 -24.45
C VAL A 131 2.91 7.88 -24.25
N PRO A 132 3.77 8.74 -23.66
CA PRO A 132 3.48 10.15 -23.49
C PRO A 132 3.44 10.88 -24.84
N SER A 133 2.42 11.74 -24.99
CA SER A 133 2.10 12.45 -26.25
C SER A 133 2.17 13.98 -26.15
N THR A 134 2.35 14.53 -24.95
CA THR A 134 2.44 15.96 -24.67
C THR A 134 3.59 16.26 -23.72
N SER A 135 4.07 17.50 -23.65
CA SER A 135 5.09 17.92 -22.68
C SER A 135 4.67 17.65 -21.23
N ALA A 136 3.39 17.82 -20.91
CA ALA A 136 2.83 17.49 -19.60
C ALA A 136 2.82 15.97 -19.34
N HIS A 137 2.50 15.14 -20.35
CA HIS A 137 2.61 13.68 -20.23
C HIS A 137 4.07 13.24 -20.01
N HIS A 138 5.04 13.82 -20.73
CA HIS A 138 6.46 13.56 -20.50
C HIS A 138 6.93 14.02 -19.10
N ALA A 139 6.38 15.11 -18.57
CA ALA A 139 6.67 15.56 -17.20
C ALA A 139 6.14 14.56 -16.17
N LEU A 140 4.89 14.10 -16.30
CA LEU A 140 4.32 13.09 -15.41
C LEU A 140 5.09 11.76 -15.46
N VAL A 141 5.39 11.25 -16.65
CA VAL A 141 6.13 9.98 -16.82
C VAL A 141 7.54 10.08 -16.19
N ARG A 142 8.23 11.22 -16.33
CA ARG A 142 9.52 11.46 -15.65
C ARG A 142 9.34 11.52 -14.12
N CYS A 143 8.30 12.22 -13.65
CA CYS A 143 8.00 12.38 -12.23
C CYS A 143 7.72 11.05 -11.54
N LEU A 144 6.83 10.23 -12.10
CA LEU A 144 6.41 8.95 -11.52
C LEU A 144 7.39 7.79 -11.80
N GLY A 145 8.26 7.94 -12.79
CA GLY A 145 9.33 7.00 -13.11
C GLY A 145 10.68 7.38 -12.46
N PRO A 146 11.72 7.75 -13.24
CA PRO A 146 13.09 7.92 -12.74
C PRO A 146 13.25 8.89 -11.56
N LEU A 147 12.43 9.94 -11.48
CA LEU A 147 12.51 10.91 -10.38
C LEU A 147 11.97 10.32 -9.07
N ASN A 148 10.79 9.69 -9.11
CA ASN A 148 10.23 8.97 -7.97
C ASN A 148 11.15 7.83 -7.49
N GLU A 149 11.76 7.09 -8.42
CA GLU A 149 12.77 6.07 -8.10
C GLU A 149 13.96 6.68 -7.33
N SER A 150 14.58 7.73 -7.88
CA SER A 150 15.72 8.42 -7.25
C SER A 150 15.38 8.99 -5.85
N LEU A 151 14.20 9.61 -5.71
CA LEU A 151 13.71 10.12 -4.43
C LEU A 151 13.46 8.99 -3.41
N THR A 152 12.91 7.86 -3.85
CA THR A 152 12.59 6.71 -2.99
C THR A 152 13.85 5.99 -2.51
N VAL A 153 14.83 5.77 -3.39
CA VAL A 153 16.15 5.23 -3.02
C VAL A 153 16.87 6.18 -2.05
N SER A 154 16.80 7.50 -2.30
CA SER A 154 17.38 8.51 -1.41
C SER A 154 16.69 8.52 -0.03
N ALA A 155 15.37 8.34 0.01
CA ALA A 155 14.60 8.26 1.26
C ALA A 155 14.97 7.03 2.09
N ALA A 156 15.11 5.86 1.46
CA ALA A 156 15.58 4.64 2.11
C ALA A 156 17.01 4.81 2.66
N ALA A 157 17.91 5.43 1.88
CA ALA A 157 19.27 5.73 2.33
C ALA A 157 19.31 6.75 3.49
N SER A 158 18.39 7.71 3.54
CA SER A 158 18.27 8.65 4.67
C SER A 158 17.79 7.94 5.94
N MET A 159 16.77 7.07 5.87
CA MET A 159 16.34 6.22 7.00
C MET A 159 17.48 5.33 7.52
N ALA A 160 18.21 4.69 6.62
CA ALA A 160 19.33 3.80 6.94
C ALA A 160 20.55 4.50 7.54
N ARG A 161 20.67 5.83 7.39
CA ARG A 161 21.70 6.67 8.02
C ARG A 161 21.22 7.41 9.27
N GLY A 162 19.92 7.48 9.53
CA GLY A 162 19.34 8.31 10.60
C GLY A 162 19.11 9.77 10.22
N ASP A 163 19.20 10.13 8.94
CA ASP A 163 18.93 11.50 8.46
C ASP A 163 17.43 11.73 8.28
N VAL A 164 16.69 11.78 9.40
CA VAL A 164 15.23 12.00 9.40
C VAL A 164 14.88 13.38 8.84
N ALA A 165 15.74 14.39 9.04
CA ALA A 165 15.57 15.71 8.43
C ALA A 165 15.72 15.67 6.90
N GLY A 166 16.64 14.85 6.38
CA GLY A 166 16.78 14.59 4.95
C GLY A 166 15.59 13.84 4.35
N LEU A 167 15.05 12.85 5.09
CA LEU A 167 13.78 12.22 4.71
C LEU A 167 12.65 13.25 4.60
N GLY A 168 12.54 14.16 5.56
CA GLY A 168 11.56 15.26 5.52
C GLY A 168 11.72 16.15 4.28
N ARG A 169 12.95 16.60 3.98
CA ARG A 169 13.25 17.36 2.75
C ARG A 169 12.85 16.60 1.48
N LEU A 170 13.10 15.30 1.42
CA LEU A 170 12.71 14.44 0.29
C LEU A 170 11.19 14.28 0.16
N MET A 171 10.44 14.20 1.28
CA MET A 171 8.97 14.19 1.25
C MET A 171 8.41 15.48 0.63
N THR A 172 8.93 16.64 1.06
CA THR A 172 8.52 17.95 0.52
C THR A 172 8.90 18.11 -0.95
N ALA A 173 10.10 17.65 -1.35
CA ALA A 173 10.53 17.67 -2.75
C ALA A 173 9.63 16.77 -3.63
N ALA A 174 9.31 15.56 -3.17
CA ALA A 174 8.41 14.65 -3.87
C ALA A 174 7.00 15.23 -4.05
N GLN A 175 6.52 16.04 -3.10
CA GLN A 175 5.26 16.75 -3.23
C GLN A 175 5.33 17.83 -4.31
N ALA A 176 6.33 18.72 -4.25
CA ALA A 176 6.48 19.83 -5.20
C ALA A 176 6.66 19.35 -6.66
N GLU A 177 7.42 18.27 -6.86
CA GLU A 177 7.58 17.63 -8.18
C GLU A 177 6.26 17.03 -8.68
N PHE A 178 5.50 16.38 -7.79
CA PHE A 178 4.17 15.86 -8.13
C PHE A 178 3.19 16.99 -8.49
N ASP A 179 3.11 18.07 -7.71
CA ASP A 179 2.20 19.18 -8.00
C ASP A 179 2.56 19.88 -9.32
N THR A 180 3.86 20.00 -9.63
CA THR A 180 4.37 20.56 -10.89
C THR A 180 4.02 19.67 -12.09
N ALA A 181 4.16 18.35 -11.97
CA ALA A 181 4.00 17.42 -13.10
C ALA A 181 2.55 16.91 -13.29
N ALA A 182 1.83 16.69 -12.18
CA ALA A 182 0.49 16.07 -12.17
C ALA A 182 -0.64 17.10 -11.99
N GLY A 183 -0.40 18.22 -11.31
CA GLY A 183 -1.37 19.31 -11.13
C GLY A 183 -2.00 19.79 -12.44
N PRO A 184 -1.21 20.11 -13.49
CA PRO A 184 -1.73 20.55 -14.79
C PRO A 184 -2.59 19.51 -15.53
N LEU A 185 -2.47 18.21 -15.20
CA LEU A 185 -3.22 17.13 -15.85
C LEU A 185 -4.58 16.86 -15.20
N CYS A 186 -4.76 17.24 -13.92
CA CYS A 186 -6.04 17.14 -13.22
C CYS A 186 -6.27 18.39 -12.34
N PRO A 187 -6.37 19.60 -12.92
CA PRO A 187 -6.34 20.86 -12.16
C PRO A 187 -7.56 21.09 -11.27
N SER A 188 -8.62 20.29 -11.44
CA SER A 188 -9.80 20.29 -10.57
C SER A 188 -9.65 19.39 -9.33
N GLN A 189 -8.55 18.64 -9.20
CA GLN A 189 -8.32 17.65 -8.13
C GLN A 189 -6.89 17.61 -7.57
N LEU A 190 -5.90 18.12 -8.31
CA LEU A 190 -4.47 18.08 -7.99
C LEU A 190 -3.81 19.47 -8.10
N GLY A 191 -2.62 19.61 -7.50
CA GLY A 191 -1.90 20.88 -7.42
C GLY A 191 -2.63 21.92 -6.58
N GLU A 192 -2.07 23.13 -6.46
CA GLU A 192 -2.57 24.12 -5.50
C GLU A 192 -4.05 24.51 -5.68
N ALA A 193 -4.52 24.53 -6.94
CA ALA A 193 -5.89 24.88 -7.27
C ALA A 193 -6.88 23.72 -7.06
N GLY A 194 -6.46 22.48 -7.35
CA GLY A 194 -7.29 21.30 -7.26
C GLY A 194 -7.30 20.62 -5.88
N SER A 195 -6.31 20.92 -5.03
CA SER A 195 -6.23 20.43 -3.65
C SER A 195 -5.84 21.53 -2.64
N PRO A 196 -6.68 22.58 -2.49
CA PRO A 196 -6.37 23.72 -1.64
C PRO A 196 -6.26 23.38 -0.16
N VAL A 197 -6.94 22.34 0.35
CA VAL A 197 -6.86 21.96 1.77
C VAL A 197 -5.54 21.24 2.07
N LEU A 198 -5.07 20.36 1.18
CA LEU A 198 -3.73 19.76 1.25
C LEU A 198 -2.66 20.86 1.31
N HIS A 199 -2.71 21.80 0.37
CA HIS A 199 -1.73 22.87 0.28
C HIS A 199 -1.81 23.87 1.44
N ARG A 200 -3.01 24.13 1.98
CA ARG A 200 -3.20 24.90 3.22
C ARG A 200 -2.54 24.20 4.41
N VAL A 201 -2.73 22.89 4.57
CA VAL A 201 -2.10 22.11 5.66
C VAL A 201 -0.58 22.13 5.52
N LEU A 202 -0.04 21.78 4.35
CA LEU A 202 1.40 21.70 4.11
C LEU A 202 2.13 23.03 4.34
N ARG A 203 1.46 24.17 4.14
CA ARG A 203 2.02 25.52 4.33
C ARG A 203 1.58 26.22 5.61
N LEU A 204 0.76 25.61 6.46
CA LEU A 204 0.19 26.26 7.64
C LEU A 204 1.31 26.75 8.58
N PRO A 205 1.49 28.07 8.81
CA PRO A 205 2.63 28.60 9.56
C PRO A 205 2.73 28.07 10.99
N ALA A 206 1.58 27.84 11.64
CA ALA A 206 1.49 27.34 13.01
C ALA A 206 2.13 25.94 13.21
N ILE A 207 2.20 25.11 12.15
CA ILE A 207 2.82 23.77 12.24
C ILE A 207 4.25 23.71 11.67
N GLN A 208 4.69 24.68 10.85
CA GLN A 208 6.03 24.64 10.25
C GLN A 208 7.18 24.45 11.26
N PRO A 209 7.18 25.08 12.46
CA PRO A 209 8.22 24.85 13.48
C PRO A 209 8.30 23.42 14.01
N HIS A 210 7.29 22.59 13.76
CA HIS A 210 7.15 21.22 14.25
C HIS A 210 7.47 20.15 13.19
N LEU A 211 7.47 20.53 11.90
CA LEU A 211 7.66 19.61 10.79
C LEU A 211 9.11 19.52 10.31
N LEU A 212 9.47 18.34 9.80
CA LEU A 212 10.64 18.10 8.96
C LEU A 212 10.27 18.04 7.47
N GLY A 213 9.01 17.70 7.16
CA GLY A 213 8.47 17.67 5.81
C GLY A 213 7.06 17.08 5.76
N GLY A 214 6.42 17.15 4.59
CA GLY A 214 5.06 16.65 4.40
C GLY A 214 4.69 16.47 2.93
N LYS A 215 3.72 15.60 2.67
CA LYS A 215 3.16 15.32 1.33
C LYS A 215 1.75 14.74 1.45
N GLY A 216 0.95 14.77 0.38
CA GLY A 216 -0.27 13.97 0.31
C GLY A 216 0.03 12.48 0.05
N VAL A 217 -0.97 11.61 0.26
CA VAL A 217 -0.82 10.15 0.24
C VAL A 217 -1.68 9.49 -0.83
N GLY A 218 -1.20 8.35 -1.37
CA GLY A 218 -1.93 7.54 -2.34
C GLY A 218 -2.19 8.31 -3.63
N SER A 219 -3.47 8.47 -3.99
CA SER A 219 -3.90 9.24 -5.17
C SER A 219 -3.70 10.75 -5.06
N GLN A 220 -3.06 11.26 -4.00
CA GLN A 220 -2.89 12.70 -3.76
C GLN A 220 -4.25 13.42 -3.66
N GLY A 221 -4.27 14.72 -3.97
CA GLY A 221 -5.47 15.56 -3.87
C GLY A 221 -5.89 15.86 -2.44
N ASP A 222 -7.09 16.40 -2.27
CA ASP A 222 -7.69 16.82 -0.99
C ASP A 222 -8.19 15.64 -0.11
N GLY A 223 -7.47 14.52 -0.14
CA GLY A 223 -7.75 13.32 0.66
C GLY A 223 -7.02 13.27 2.00
N THR A 224 -5.70 13.01 1.99
CA THR A 224 -4.94 12.75 3.22
C THR A 224 -3.52 13.27 3.09
N ALA A 225 -3.08 14.04 4.09
CA ALA A 225 -1.68 14.47 4.24
C ALA A 225 -0.92 13.54 5.20
N GLN A 226 0.34 13.26 4.88
CA GLN A 226 1.31 12.62 5.76
C GLN A 226 2.40 13.64 6.11
N LEU A 227 2.55 13.90 7.40
CA LEU A 227 3.46 14.89 7.96
C LEU A 227 4.51 14.18 8.82
N LEU A 228 5.78 14.47 8.57
CA LEU A 228 6.90 14.01 9.40
C LEU A 228 7.24 15.11 10.42
N CYS A 229 6.99 14.81 11.69
CA CYS A 229 7.30 15.69 12.80
C CYS A 229 8.74 15.44 13.28
N ARG A 230 9.37 16.47 13.83
CA ARG A 230 10.71 16.38 14.42
C ARG A 230 10.83 15.31 15.52
N ASP A 231 9.84 15.28 16.40
CA ASP A 231 9.85 14.60 17.69
C ASP A 231 8.39 14.35 18.15
N ALA A 232 8.22 13.62 19.25
CA ALA A 232 6.90 13.29 19.80
C ALA A 232 6.11 14.51 20.32
N ASP A 233 6.78 15.61 20.70
CA ASP A 233 6.15 16.81 21.25
C ASP A 233 5.62 17.69 20.12
N ALA A 234 6.43 17.86 19.09
CA ALA A 234 6.04 18.38 17.78
C ALA A 234 4.85 17.62 17.18
N GLN A 235 4.84 16.28 17.27
CA GLN A 235 3.71 15.46 16.82
C GLN A 235 2.40 15.82 17.54
N ARG A 236 2.44 16.02 18.87
CA ARG A 236 1.26 16.43 19.65
C ARG A 236 0.82 17.85 19.33
N ALA A 237 1.76 18.78 19.13
CA ALA A 237 1.47 20.15 18.72
C ALA A 237 0.80 20.23 17.34
N VAL A 238 1.29 19.47 16.35
CA VAL A 238 0.71 19.39 15.00
C VAL A 238 -0.73 18.87 15.07
N VAL A 239 -0.99 17.79 15.81
CA VAL A 239 -2.35 17.25 15.99
C VAL A 239 -3.28 18.28 16.64
N ALA A 240 -2.83 18.95 17.71
CA ALA A 240 -3.61 19.96 18.39
C ALA A 240 -4.02 21.11 17.46
N VAL A 241 -3.06 21.67 16.72
CA VAL A 241 -3.30 22.76 15.75
C VAL A 241 -4.26 22.33 14.63
N LEU A 242 -4.03 21.17 14.01
CA LEU A 242 -4.86 20.69 12.89
C LEU A 242 -6.30 20.37 13.32
N THR A 243 -6.49 19.80 14.51
CA THR A 243 -7.84 19.53 15.03
C THR A 243 -8.53 20.80 15.54
N GLN A 244 -7.83 21.75 16.15
CA GLN A 244 -8.43 22.98 16.70
C GLN A 244 -8.68 24.08 15.65
N GLU A 245 -7.71 24.37 14.78
CA GLU A 245 -7.83 25.45 13.79
C GLU A 245 -8.54 25.02 12.50
N LEU A 246 -8.40 23.75 12.11
CA LEU A 246 -8.90 23.24 10.82
C LEU A 246 -10.00 22.16 10.96
N GLY A 247 -10.29 21.69 12.18
CA GLY A 247 -11.31 20.65 12.41
C GLY A 247 -10.95 19.27 11.82
N LEU A 248 -9.67 19.02 11.52
CA LEU A 248 -9.23 17.81 10.84
C LEU A 248 -9.08 16.63 11.80
N GLU A 249 -9.42 15.44 11.31
CA GLU A 249 -9.17 14.19 12.01
C GLU A 249 -7.72 13.76 11.77
N CYS A 250 -6.95 13.61 12.84
CA CYS A 250 -5.53 13.30 12.78
C CYS A 250 -5.21 11.98 13.50
N ILE A 251 -4.35 11.16 12.89
CA ILE A 251 -3.82 9.92 13.44
C ILE A 251 -2.31 10.12 13.63
N ALA A 252 -1.89 10.26 14.88
CA ALA A 252 -0.48 10.23 15.26
C ALA A 252 -0.02 8.78 15.45
N PHE A 253 1.11 8.43 14.85
CA PHE A 253 1.79 7.15 15.09
C PHE A 253 3.30 7.32 15.00
N THR A 254 4.04 6.45 15.69
CA THR A 254 5.50 6.41 15.60
C THR A 254 5.93 5.08 15.01
N VAL A 255 6.76 5.14 13.97
CA VAL A 255 7.50 3.97 13.48
C VAL A 255 8.77 3.86 14.32
N PRO A 256 8.95 2.79 15.12
CA PRO A 256 10.15 2.64 15.94
C PRO A 256 11.36 2.37 15.04
N ALA A 257 12.55 2.76 15.51
CA ALA A 257 13.80 2.33 14.90
C ALA A 257 13.87 0.78 14.85
N THR A 258 14.41 0.23 13.76
CA THR A 258 14.63 -1.22 13.63
C THR A 258 15.67 -1.66 14.65
N ALA A 259 15.38 -2.72 15.42
CA ALA A 259 16.35 -3.26 16.37
C ALA A 259 17.62 -3.74 15.65
N ALA A 260 18.78 -3.62 16.31
CA ALA A 260 20.07 -4.06 15.79
C ALA A 260 20.11 -5.61 15.70
N GLY A 261 19.53 -6.14 14.63
CA GLY A 261 19.39 -7.57 14.34
C GLY A 261 18.37 -7.85 13.23
N GLU A 262 17.24 -7.14 13.21
CA GLU A 262 16.13 -7.40 12.27
C GLU A 262 16.44 -7.01 10.83
N ALA A 263 17.33 -6.04 10.61
CA ALA A 263 17.78 -5.63 9.27
C ALA A 263 18.65 -6.70 8.56
N GLY A 264 19.05 -7.78 9.24
CA GLY A 264 19.90 -8.84 8.70
C GLY A 264 19.16 -10.00 8.03
N GLU A 265 17.89 -10.25 8.38
CA GLU A 265 17.09 -11.37 7.84
C GLU A 265 16.11 -10.95 6.73
N GLY A 266 16.52 -9.95 5.94
CA GLY A 266 16.04 -9.80 4.58
C GLY A 266 16.50 -10.97 3.71
N ARG A 267 15.85 -12.14 3.86
CA ARG A 267 16.05 -13.27 2.93
C ARG A 267 15.86 -12.73 1.51
N ARG A 268 16.91 -12.79 0.69
CA ARG A 268 16.80 -12.68 -0.76
C ARG A 268 16.10 -13.92 -1.30
N GLU A 269 14.79 -13.98 -1.11
CA GLU A 269 13.94 -15.03 -1.70
C GLU A 269 13.81 -14.74 -3.18
N SER A 270 14.79 -15.24 -3.93
CA SER A 270 14.87 -15.21 -5.38
C SER A 270 13.67 -15.95 -5.98
N SER A 271 13.16 -15.41 -7.08
CA SER A 271 12.09 -16.04 -7.84
C SER A 271 12.57 -17.37 -8.42
N HIS A 272 12.09 -18.48 -7.85
CA HIS A 272 12.16 -19.76 -8.55
C HIS A 272 11.31 -19.66 -9.82
N ARG A 273 11.99 -19.65 -10.98
CA ARG A 273 11.33 -19.82 -12.28
C ARG A 273 10.52 -21.11 -12.28
N GLU A 274 9.30 -21.06 -12.80
CA GLU A 274 8.50 -22.25 -13.08
C GLU A 274 9.18 -23.12 -14.15
N ALA A 275 10.02 -24.05 -13.71
CA ALA A 275 10.44 -25.18 -14.52
C ALA A 275 9.46 -26.33 -14.26
N GLY A 276 8.55 -26.58 -15.22
CA GLY A 276 7.48 -27.57 -15.12
C GLY A 276 7.96 -29.03 -15.04
N GLY A 277 8.48 -29.44 -13.88
CA GLY A 277 8.89 -30.80 -13.58
C GLY A 277 7.72 -31.66 -13.09
N ARG A 278 6.99 -32.31 -14.02
CA ARG A 278 5.94 -33.29 -13.69
C ARG A 278 6.52 -34.49 -12.92
N ARG A 279 6.51 -34.47 -11.59
CA ARG A 279 6.65 -35.69 -10.78
C ARG A 279 5.36 -36.52 -10.89
N ARG A 280 5.44 -37.65 -11.60
CA ARG A 280 4.40 -38.69 -11.54
C ARG A 280 4.34 -39.24 -10.11
N LEU A 281 3.23 -39.03 -9.40
CA LEU A 281 2.87 -39.92 -8.30
C LEU A 281 2.23 -41.19 -8.86
N ALA A 282 2.52 -42.33 -8.25
CA ALA A 282 2.09 -43.63 -8.73
C ALA A 282 0.57 -43.81 -8.71
N SER A 283 0.05 -44.49 -9.72
CA SER A 283 -1.34 -44.93 -9.82
C SER A 283 -1.69 -45.90 -8.68
N ARG A 284 -2.81 -45.66 -8.00
CA ARG A 284 -3.56 -46.69 -7.27
C ARG A 284 -4.90 -46.87 -7.99
N ASP A 285 -5.24 -48.12 -8.30
CA ASP A 285 -6.46 -48.46 -9.02
C ASP A 285 -7.73 -48.09 -8.23
N PRO A 286 -8.77 -47.56 -8.90
CA PRO A 286 -10.12 -47.51 -8.37
C PRO A 286 -10.85 -48.81 -8.70
N THR A 287 -11.19 -49.59 -7.67
CA THR A 287 -12.12 -50.72 -7.79
C THR A 287 -13.52 -50.24 -8.23
N PRO A 288 -14.20 -50.90 -9.18
CA PRO A 288 -15.50 -50.46 -9.65
C PRO A 288 -16.59 -50.75 -8.62
N LYS A 289 -17.33 -49.72 -8.19
CA LYS A 289 -18.59 -49.88 -7.46
C LYS A 289 -19.74 -50.08 -8.44
N THR A 290 -20.36 -51.25 -8.37
CA THR A 290 -21.59 -51.58 -9.10
C THR A 290 -22.79 -50.82 -8.52
N TYR A 291 -23.60 -50.22 -9.39
CA TYR A 291 -24.94 -49.73 -9.05
C TYR A 291 -25.99 -50.56 -9.80
N PRO A 292 -27.02 -51.11 -9.13
CA PRO A 292 -28.09 -51.83 -9.79
C PRO A 292 -29.06 -50.84 -10.48
N GLY A 293 -29.34 -51.05 -11.76
CA GLY A 293 -30.26 -50.21 -12.52
C GLY A 293 -31.74 -50.49 -12.24
N ARG A 294 -32.60 -49.54 -12.63
CA ARG A 294 -34.03 -49.75 -12.88
C ARG A 294 -34.44 -49.06 -14.20
N PRO A 295 -35.49 -49.55 -14.89
CA PRO A 295 -35.58 -49.47 -16.34
C PRO A 295 -36.35 -48.25 -16.86
N CYS A 296 -36.16 -47.98 -18.16
CA CYS A 296 -36.94 -47.02 -18.93
C CYS A 296 -38.41 -47.44 -19.07
N SER A 297 -39.29 -46.43 -19.16
CA SER A 297 -40.58 -46.52 -19.84
C SER A 297 -40.86 -45.19 -20.54
N ALA A 298 -41.04 -45.24 -21.86
CA ALA A 298 -41.54 -44.14 -22.69
C ALA A 298 -43.08 -43.97 -22.46
N PRO A 299 -43.78 -42.99 -23.06
CA PRO A 299 -43.77 -42.67 -24.50
C PRO A 299 -42.88 -41.48 -24.91
#